data_AF-A0AA43LB26-F1
#
_entry.id   AF-A0AA43LB26-F1
#
_cell.length_a   1.000
_cell.length_b   1.000
_cell.length_c   1.000
_cell.angle_alpha   90.00
_cell.angle_beta   90.00
_cell.angle_gamma   90.00
#
_symmetry.space_group_name_H-M   'P 1'
#
loop_
_entity.id
_entity.type
_entity.pdbx_description
1 polymer ?
#
loop_
_entity_poly.entity_id
_entity_poly.type
_entity_poly.pdbx_seq_one_letter_code
_entity_poly.pdbx_strand_id
1 'polypeptide(L)'
;MHIVVAGDCEKHDFILAAAILLKSYFNNDVMIISDNSRNYQYFEGEVSGIKIADSSVADKPDIVLYDWHHGYPEGLEEEIIVFATTYERQAMENVDMLLDQKRMPTVLLIIEEECGLGLKYVDKYYPVITSKISYISSPERRIDWVHDGRVDLKVDKDFAEAVNDFLIEICDVPKQDIKKLWQYARKRG
;
A
#
# COMPACT_ATOMS: atom_id res chain seq x y z
N MET A 1 3.88 9.79 11.11
CA MET A 1 3.86 8.38 10.68
C MET A 1 4.27 8.33 9.21
N HIS A 2 5.45 7.80 8.94
CA HIS A 2 5.95 7.56 7.58
C HIS A 2 5.92 6.06 7.31
N ILE A 3 5.19 5.65 6.29
CA ILE A 3 5.12 4.24 5.88
C ILE A 3 5.66 4.15 4.46
N VAL A 4 6.73 3.41 4.27
CA VAL A 4 7.31 3.17 2.95
C VAL A 4 6.85 1.82 2.45
N VAL A 5 6.12 1.82 1.34
CA VAL A 5 5.77 0.61 0.60
C VAL A 5 6.66 0.57 -0.64
N ALA A 6 7.73 -0.23 -0.58
CA ALA A 6 8.74 -0.33 -1.63
C ALA A 6 8.62 -1.67 -2.38
N GLY A 7 8.54 -1.61 -3.71
CA GLY A 7 8.44 -2.81 -4.54
C GLY A 7 8.03 -2.49 -5.97
N ASP A 8 8.66 -3.16 -6.92
CA ASP A 8 8.35 -3.05 -8.35
C ASP A 8 7.13 -3.92 -8.71
N CYS A 9 5.94 -3.46 -8.31
CA CYS A 9 4.67 -4.14 -8.55
C CYS A 9 3.46 -3.19 -8.42
N GLU A 10 2.29 -3.64 -8.89
CA GLU A 10 1.03 -2.88 -8.91
C GLU A 10 0.34 -2.75 -7.53
N LYS A 11 0.99 -2.04 -6.61
CA LYS A 11 0.52 -1.81 -5.22
C LYS A 11 -0.35 -0.56 -5.04
N HIS A 12 -0.58 0.21 -6.12
CA HIS A 12 -1.26 1.50 -6.09
C HIS A 12 -2.65 1.47 -5.45
N ASP A 13 -3.50 0.51 -5.86
CA ASP A 13 -4.85 0.35 -5.33
C ASP A 13 -4.85 0.06 -3.82
N PHE A 14 -3.90 -0.78 -3.38
CA PHE A 14 -3.72 -1.09 -1.97
C PHE A 14 -3.36 0.16 -1.15
N ILE A 15 -2.37 0.92 -1.64
CA ILE A 15 -1.91 2.16 -1.00
C ILE A 15 -3.04 3.18 -0.96
N LEU A 16 -3.81 3.32 -2.05
CA LEU A 16 -4.91 4.27 -2.14
C LEU A 16 -6.06 3.92 -1.18
N ALA A 17 -6.47 2.64 -1.14
CA ALA A 17 -7.49 2.17 -0.21
C ALA A 17 -7.06 2.40 1.25
N ALA A 18 -5.81 2.06 1.59
CA ALA A 18 -5.25 2.31 2.91
C ALA A 18 -5.25 3.81 3.25
N ALA A 19 -4.82 4.67 2.32
CA ALA A 19 -4.79 6.12 2.51
C ALA A 19 -6.17 6.69 2.84
N ILE A 20 -7.20 6.28 2.09
CA ILE A 20 -8.58 6.76 2.28
C ILE A 20 -9.15 6.30 3.63
N LEU A 21 -8.87 5.06 4.02
CA LEU A 21 -9.32 4.51 5.30
C LEU A 21 -8.59 5.18 6.47
N LEU A 22 -7.28 5.43 6.37
CA LEU A 22 -6.52 6.17 7.37
C LEU A 22 -7.01 7.60 7.52
N LYS A 23 -7.24 8.31 6.40
CA LYS A 23 -7.82 9.66 6.40
C LYS A 23 -9.16 9.66 7.11
N SER A 24 -10.02 8.70 6.78
CA SER A 24 -11.36 8.59 7.36
C SER A 24 -11.33 8.27 8.85
N TYR A 25 -10.37 7.46 9.31
CA TYR A 25 -10.24 7.05 10.70
C TYR A 25 -9.66 8.14 11.59
N PHE A 26 -8.50 8.68 11.22
CA PHE A 26 -7.81 9.69 12.01
C PHE A 26 -8.37 11.11 11.81
N ASN A 27 -9.19 11.31 10.78
CA ASN A 27 -9.66 12.63 10.35
C ASN A 27 -8.49 13.61 10.13
N ASN A 28 -7.35 13.07 9.68
CA ASN A 28 -6.11 13.79 9.41
C ASN A 28 -5.88 13.95 7.91
N ASP A 29 -4.98 14.86 7.55
CA ASP A 29 -4.44 14.90 6.19
C ASP A 29 -3.53 13.69 5.98
N VAL A 30 -3.76 12.99 4.87
CA VAL A 30 -2.95 11.86 4.41
C VAL A 30 -2.39 12.23 3.04
N MET A 31 -1.10 11.97 2.86
CA MET A 31 -0.40 12.20 1.59
C MET A 31 0.20 10.89 1.08
N ILE A 32 0.09 10.66 -0.23
CA ILE A 32 0.86 9.66 -0.94
C ILE A 32 2.00 10.37 -1.66
N ILE A 33 3.22 9.92 -1.44
CA ILE A 33 4.41 10.37 -2.17
C ILE A 33 4.88 9.23 -3.06
N SER A 34 5.04 9.47 -4.35
CA SER A 34 5.45 8.42 -5.30
C SER A 34 6.68 8.82 -6.10
N ASP A 35 7.53 7.83 -6.43
CA ASP A 35 8.61 7.96 -7.41
C ASP A 35 8.11 7.86 -8.87
N ASN A 36 6.84 7.48 -9.05
CA ASN A 36 6.18 7.37 -10.34
C ASN A 36 4.77 7.97 -10.29
N SER A 37 4.68 9.30 -10.25
CA SER A 37 3.41 10.04 -10.18
C SER A 37 2.47 9.81 -11.37
N ARG A 38 2.96 9.28 -12.51
CA ARG A 38 2.10 8.92 -13.65
C ARG A 38 1.09 7.85 -13.29
N ASN A 39 1.43 6.97 -12.35
CA ASN A 39 0.51 5.94 -11.88
C ASN A 39 -0.68 6.53 -11.14
N TYR A 40 -0.64 7.81 -10.74
CA TYR A 40 -1.72 8.55 -10.08
C TYR A 40 -2.34 9.65 -10.95
N GLN A 41 -2.00 9.74 -12.24
CA GLN A 41 -2.44 10.84 -13.12
C GLN A 41 -3.97 10.93 -13.28
N TYR A 42 -4.69 9.84 -13.05
CA TYR A 42 -6.16 9.83 -13.11
C TYR A 42 -6.82 10.15 -11.77
N PHE A 43 -6.01 10.40 -10.73
CA PHE A 43 -6.42 10.75 -9.38
C PHE A 43 -6.28 12.26 -9.11
N GLU A 44 -6.63 13.08 -10.09
CA GLU A 44 -6.42 14.53 -10.05
C GLU A 44 -7.53 15.30 -9.31
N GLY A 45 -8.67 14.67 -9.01
CA GLY A 45 -9.74 15.37 -8.29
C GLY A 45 -9.65 15.24 -6.77
N GLU A 46 -9.74 16.37 -6.09
CA GLU A 46 -9.60 16.49 -4.64
C GLU A 46 -10.74 15.84 -3.83
N VAL A 47 -11.65 15.07 -4.45
CA VAL A 47 -12.85 14.52 -3.80
C VAL A 47 -12.50 13.49 -2.72
N SER A 48 -11.45 12.69 -2.91
CA SER A 48 -10.94 11.78 -1.87
C SER A 48 -10.28 12.52 -0.70
N GLY A 49 -9.83 13.76 -0.93
CA GLY A 49 -9.01 14.54 -0.01
C GLY A 49 -7.65 13.91 0.31
N ILE A 50 -7.15 12.96 -0.49
CA ILE A 50 -5.79 12.43 -0.41
C ILE A 50 -4.90 13.27 -1.33
N LYS A 51 -3.80 13.81 -0.78
CA LYS A 51 -2.83 14.59 -1.55
C LYS A 51 -1.82 13.63 -2.20
N ILE A 52 -1.63 13.73 -3.52
CA ILE A 52 -0.57 12.99 -4.21
C ILE A 52 0.58 13.96 -4.54
N ALA A 53 1.80 13.58 -4.22
CA ALA A 53 2.98 14.41 -4.47
C ALA A 53 4.18 13.56 -4.92
N ASP A 54 5.24 14.22 -5.40
CA ASP A 54 6.54 13.60 -5.64
C ASP A 54 7.48 13.83 -4.45
N SER A 55 8.67 13.23 -4.53
CA SER A 55 9.71 13.30 -3.49
C SER A 55 10.17 14.72 -3.11
N SER A 56 9.91 15.73 -3.95
CA SER A 56 10.37 17.11 -3.75
C SER A 56 9.48 17.91 -2.78
N VAL A 57 8.33 17.36 -2.37
CA VAL A 57 7.38 18.07 -1.50
C VAL A 57 8.00 18.39 -0.13
N ALA A 58 7.98 19.68 0.22
CA ALA A 58 8.58 20.18 1.46
C ALA A 58 7.65 20.01 2.67
N ASP A 59 6.35 20.28 2.50
CA ASP A 59 5.36 20.21 3.57
C ASP A 59 4.65 18.86 3.55
N LYS A 60 4.78 18.10 4.64
CA LYS A 60 4.28 16.72 4.77
C LYS A 60 3.33 16.65 5.98
N PRO A 61 2.14 16.06 5.85
CA PRO A 61 1.21 15.90 6.97
C PRO A 61 1.65 14.77 7.92
N ASP A 62 0.88 14.56 8.98
CA ASP A 62 1.16 13.55 10.01
C ASP A 62 1.23 12.12 9.48
N ILE A 63 0.53 11.80 8.38
CA ILE A 63 0.50 10.47 7.78
C ILE A 63 0.94 10.57 6.32
N VAL A 64 2.06 9.91 6.00
CA VAL A 64 2.61 9.86 4.65
C VAL A 64 2.85 8.40 4.24
N LEU A 65 2.26 8.00 3.13
CA LEU A 65 2.50 6.72 2.47
C LEU A 65 3.44 6.95 1.29
N TYR A 66 4.60 6.31 1.28
CA TYR A 66 5.51 6.34 0.14
C TYR A 66 5.25 5.13 -0.74
N ASP A 67 4.82 5.37 -1.98
CA ASP A 67 4.68 4.37 -3.02
C ASP A 67 5.95 4.36 -3.89
N TRP A 68 6.89 3.48 -3.58
CA TRP A 68 8.21 3.44 -4.24
C TRP A 68 8.37 2.20 -5.10
N HIS A 69 8.79 2.36 -6.35
CA HIS A 69 9.05 1.24 -7.27
C HIS A 69 10.53 0.95 -7.40
N HIS A 70 11.35 2.01 -7.42
CA HIS A 70 12.77 1.93 -7.72
C HIS A 70 13.61 2.33 -6.51
N GLY A 71 14.11 1.34 -5.78
CA GLY A 71 14.95 1.56 -4.61
C GLY A 71 14.14 2.07 -3.42
N TYR A 72 14.67 3.05 -2.70
CA TYR A 72 14.13 3.47 -1.41
C TYR A 72 14.26 4.99 -1.21
N PRO A 73 13.28 5.67 -0.61
CA PRO A 73 13.36 7.11 -0.33
C PRO A 73 14.46 7.47 0.68
N GLU A 74 15.28 8.48 0.36
CA GLU A 74 16.36 8.94 1.24
C GLU A 74 15.85 9.89 2.34
N GLY A 75 16.60 9.97 3.45
CA GLY A 75 16.38 10.98 4.50
C GLY A 75 15.17 10.75 5.40
N LEU A 76 14.60 9.53 5.41
CA LEU A 76 13.60 9.12 6.38
C LEU A 76 14.27 8.54 7.63
N GLU A 77 13.69 8.86 8.78
CA GLU A 77 14.04 8.30 10.08
C GLU A 77 12.77 7.74 10.73
N GLU A 78 12.91 6.60 11.43
CA GLU A 78 11.81 5.93 12.15
C GLU A 78 10.60 5.54 11.26
N GLU A 79 10.85 5.26 9.99
CA GLU A 79 9.82 4.85 9.05
C GLU A 79 9.42 3.38 9.22
N ILE A 80 8.14 3.09 8.99
CA ILE A 80 7.66 1.71 8.91
C ILE A 80 7.89 1.20 7.49
N ILE A 81 8.58 0.07 7.37
CA ILE A 81 9.01 -0.46 6.09
C ILE A 81 8.13 -1.63 5.68
N VAL A 82 7.48 -1.51 4.53
CA VAL A 82 6.75 -2.58 3.87
C VAL A 82 7.43 -2.84 2.53
N PHE A 83 7.88 -4.08 2.33
CA PHE A 83 8.29 -4.50 0.99
C PHE A 83 7.10 -5.11 0.27
N ALA A 84 7.00 -4.89 -1.03
CA ALA A 84 5.92 -5.41 -1.87
C ALA A 84 6.50 -6.22 -3.03
N THR A 85 5.89 -7.35 -3.35
CA THR A 85 6.34 -8.22 -4.44
C THR A 85 5.18 -8.98 -5.07
N THR A 86 5.39 -9.44 -6.30
CA THR A 86 4.61 -10.52 -6.94
C THR A 86 5.47 -11.79 -6.98
N TYR A 87 5.00 -12.80 -7.73
CA TYR A 87 5.80 -13.98 -8.08
C TYR A 87 6.73 -13.75 -9.28
N GLU A 88 6.67 -12.57 -9.91
CA GLU A 88 7.55 -12.25 -11.03
C GLU A 88 8.99 -12.07 -10.57
N ARG A 89 9.92 -12.55 -11.39
CA ARG A 89 11.34 -12.50 -11.10
C ARG A 89 11.84 -11.07 -10.84
N GLN A 90 11.39 -10.10 -11.63
CA GLN A 90 11.81 -8.71 -11.48
C GLN A 90 11.35 -8.10 -10.15
N ALA A 91 10.10 -8.36 -9.74
CA ALA A 91 9.58 -7.90 -8.45
C ALA A 91 10.36 -8.53 -7.28
N MET A 92 10.72 -9.81 -7.40
CA MET A 92 11.52 -10.49 -6.38
C MET A 92 12.96 -9.96 -6.30
N GLU A 93 13.64 -9.79 -7.45
CA GLU A 93 14.99 -9.22 -7.49
C GLU A 93 15.03 -7.80 -6.90
N ASN A 94 13.92 -7.04 -6.99
CA ASN A 94 13.79 -5.75 -6.32
C ASN A 94 13.80 -5.88 -4.79
N VAL A 95 13.08 -6.87 -4.23
CA VAL A 95 13.11 -7.16 -2.78
C VAL A 95 14.51 -7.56 -2.32
N ASP A 96 15.22 -8.40 -3.08
CA ASP A 96 16.61 -8.77 -2.78
C ASP A 96 17.52 -7.54 -2.69
N MET A 97 17.42 -6.65 -3.69
CA MET A 97 18.16 -5.39 -3.70
C MET A 97 17.87 -4.52 -2.46
N LEU A 98 16.61 -4.45 -2.04
CA LEU A 98 16.21 -3.69 -0.84
C LEU A 98 16.74 -4.33 0.46
N LEU A 99 16.75 -5.66 0.54
CA LEU A 99 17.34 -6.40 1.66
C LEU A 99 18.87 -6.21 1.73
N ASP A 100 19.56 -6.16 0.59
CA ASP A 100 21.01 -5.91 0.52
C ASP A 100 21.39 -4.52 1.04
N GLN A 101 20.46 -3.55 1.02
CA GLN A 101 20.63 -2.24 1.67
C GLN A 101 20.49 -2.29 3.20
N LYS A 102 20.35 -3.49 3.79
CA LYS A 102 20.17 -3.75 5.23
C LYS A 102 18.93 -3.08 5.84
N ARG A 103 17.93 -2.78 5.01
CA ARG A 103 16.61 -2.34 5.47
C ARG A 103 15.73 -3.56 5.67
N MET A 104 15.36 -3.84 6.91
CA MET A 104 14.48 -4.97 7.22
C MET A 104 13.02 -4.50 7.19
N PRO A 105 12.15 -5.13 6.37
CA PRO A 105 10.75 -4.79 6.35
C PRO A 105 10.04 -5.32 7.61
N THR A 106 9.06 -4.55 8.08
CA THR A 106 8.10 -4.99 9.11
C THR A 106 7.20 -6.09 8.56
N VAL A 107 6.80 -5.97 7.29
CA VAL A 107 5.93 -6.94 6.60
C VAL A 107 6.26 -7.00 5.11
N LEU A 108 6.11 -8.19 4.54
CA LEU A 108 6.12 -8.40 3.09
C LEU A 108 4.68 -8.44 2.57
N LEU A 109 4.30 -7.45 1.77
CA LEU A 109 3.09 -7.44 0.98
C LEU A 109 3.28 -8.30 -0.28
N ILE A 110 2.42 -9.29 -0.48
CA ILE A 110 2.50 -10.23 -1.59
C ILE A 110 1.23 -10.09 -2.42
N ILE A 111 1.39 -9.54 -3.62
CA ILE A 111 0.32 -9.44 -4.61
C ILE A 111 0.39 -10.72 -5.43
N GLU A 112 -0.44 -11.69 -5.05
CA GLU A 112 -0.48 -13.00 -5.67
C GLU A 112 -1.12 -12.93 -7.06
N GLU A 113 -0.72 -13.83 -7.94
CA GLU A 113 -1.35 -14.02 -9.25
C GLU A 113 -1.89 -15.44 -9.33
N GLU A 114 -2.94 -15.66 -10.13
CA GLU A 114 -3.49 -16.99 -10.40
C GLU A 114 -2.48 -17.84 -11.22
N CYS A 115 -1.48 -18.39 -10.54
CA CYS A 115 -0.42 -19.19 -11.13
C CYS A 115 -0.12 -20.43 -10.28
N GLY A 116 0.82 -21.27 -10.72
CA GLY A 116 1.24 -22.47 -9.98
C GLY A 116 2.11 -22.19 -8.75
N LEU A 117 2.46 -20.93 -8.50
CA LEU A 117 3.23 -20.49 -7.34
C LEU A 117 2.26 -20.01 -6.25
N GLY A 118 2.72 -20.03 -5.00
CA GLY A 118 1.93 -19.65 -3.84
C GLY A 118 2.81 -19.17 -2.71
N LEU A 119 2.22 -18.75 -1.60
CA LEU A 119 2.95 -18.21 -0.44
C LEU A 119 4.12 -19.07 0.05
N LYS A 120 4.03 -20.40 -0.04
CA LYS A 120 5.12 -21.33 0.31
C LYS A 120 6.40 -21.09 -0.49
N TYR A 121 6.29 -20.63 -1.73
CA TYR A 121 7.43 -20.28 -2.57
C TYR A 121 8.14 -19.04 -2.01
N VAL A 122 7.37 -18.02 -1.63
CA VAL A 122 7.87 -16.78 -1.02
C VAL A 122 8.46 -17.05 0.37
N ASP A 123 7.82 -17.89 1.18
CA ASP A 123 8.34 -18.31 2.50
C ASP A 123 9.72 -18.97 2.40
N LYS A 124 9.91 -19.79 1.37
CA LYS A 124 11.20 -20.44 1.11
C LYS A 124 12.26 -19.43 0.66
N TYR A 125 11.86 -18.42 -0.10
CA TYR A 125 12.77 -17.44 -0.69
C TYR A 125 13.17 -16.34 0.29
N TYR A 126 12.23 -15.84 1.09
CA TYR A 126 12.45 -14.82 2.12
C TYR A 126 12.14 -15.34 3.53
N PRO A 127 12.90 -16.33 4.04
CA PRO A 127 12.65 -16.91 5.35
C PRO A 127 12.90 -15.92 6.51
N VAL A 128 13.63 -14.84 6.25
CA VAL A 128 13.95 -13.79 7.22
C VAL A 128 12.79 -12.83 7.47
N ILE A 129 11.81 -12.75 6.57
CA ILE A 129 10.63 -11.89 6.72
C ILE A 129 9.48 -12.73 7.25
N THR A 130 9.16 -12.56 8.53
CA THR A 130 8.19 -13.41 9.23
C THR A 130 6.75 -12.96 9.05
N SER A 131 6.48 -11.65 8.99
CA SER A 131 5.14 -11.13 8.74
C SER A 131 4.88 -10.99 7.24
N LYS A 132 3.68 -11.40 6.81
CA LYS A 132 3.25 -11.34 5.42
C LYS A 132 1.78 -10.95 5.36
N ILE A 133 1.46 -10.05 4.44
CA ILE A 133 0.10 -9.73 4.04
C ILE A 133 0.00 -10.13 2.58
N SER A 134 -1.03 -10.86 2.18
CA SER A 134 -1.19 -11.25 0.77
C SER A 134 -2.61 -11.11 0.27
N TYR A 135 -2.73 -10.94 -1.04
CA TYR A 135 -4.00 -10.93 -1.74
C TYR A 135 -3.80 -11.34 -3.21
N ILE A 136 -4.76 -12.06 -3.82
CA ILE A 136 -4.75 -12.50 -5.22
C ILE A 136 -5.19 -11.42 -6.23
N SER A 137 -4.29 -10.74 -6.92
CA SER A 137 -4.64 -9.80 -8.00
C SER A 137 -5.77 -10.30 -8.92
N SER A 138 -6.83 -9.49 -9.09
CA SER A 138 -8.01 -9.83 -9.88
C SER A 138 -8.60 -8.58 -10.55
N PRO A 139 -9.32 -8.71 -11.68
CA PRO A 139 -9.94 -7.56 -12.34
C PRO A 139 -10.95 -6.81 -11.47
N GLU A 140 -11.61 -7.53 -10.54
CA GLU A 140 -12.58 -6.98 -9.58
C GLU A 140 -11.91 -6.13 -8.48
N ARG A 141 -10.57 -6.13 -8.40
CA ARG A 141 -9.77 -5.34 -7.45
C ARG A 141 -9.35 -3.99 -7.95
N ARG A 142 -9.30 -3.81 -9.28
CA ARG A 142 -8.95 -2.52 -9.87
C ARG A 142 -9.98 -1.53 -9.37
N ILE A 143 -9.56 -0.66 -8.47
CA ILE A 143 -10.47 0.34 -7.98
C ILE A 143 -10.81 1.22 -9.18
N ASP A 144 -12.09 1.48 -9.41
CA ASP A 144 -12.48 2.41 -10.47
C ASP A 144 -12.09 3.81 -10.01
N TRP A 145 -11.00 4.32 -10.60
CA TRP A 145 -10.52 5.66 -10.34
C TRP A 145 -11.28 6.60 -11.26
N VAL A 146 -12.24 7.29 -10.70
CA VAL A 146 -12.92 8.35 -11.44
C VAL A 146 -11.96 9.53 -11.53
N HIS A 147 -11.89 10.19 -12.67
CA HIS A 147 -11.02 11.36 -12.90
C HIS A 147 -11.16 12.48 -11.84
N ASP A 148 -12.29 12.54 -11.14
CA ASP A 148 -12.52 13.47 -10.03
C ASP A 148 -11.98 12.96 -8.67
N GLY A 149 -11.18 11.90 -8.67
CA GLY A 149 -10.54 11.28 -7.51
C GLY A 149 -11.49 10.50 -6.61
N ARG A 150 -12.69 10.14 -7.08
CA ARG A 150 -13.53 9.15 -6.38
C ARG A 150 -12.97 7.75 -6.57
N VAL A 151 -13.18 6.94 -5.54
CA VAL A 151 -12.67 5.57 -5.39
C VAL A 151 -13.82 4.70 -4.92
N ASP A 152 -14.25 3.75 -5.76
CA ASP A 152 -15.23 2.75 -5.31
C ASP A 152 -14.55 1.73 -4.39
N LEU A 153 -14.87 1.80 -3.09
CA LEU A 153 -14.38 0.87 -2.06
C LEU A 153 -15.23 -0.41 -1.93
N LYS A 154 -15.99 -0.74 -2.98
CA LYS A 154 -16.64 -2.05 -3.16
C LYS A 154 -15.65 -3.07 -3.77
N VAL A 155 -14.62 -3.36 -2.99
CA VAL A 155 -13.56 -4.32 -3.31
C VAL A 155 -13.94 -5.75 -2.90
N ASP A 156 -13.21 -6.74 -3.42
CA ASP A 156 -13.38 -8.13 -3.02
C ASP A 156 -12.90 -8.39 -1.58
N LYS A 157 -13.28 -9.57 -1.07
CA LYS A 157 -13.05 -9.92 0.33
C LYS A 157 -11.56 -10.06 0.67
N ASP A 158 -10.80 -10.70 -0.21
CA ASP A 158 -9.39 -11.04 0.06
C ASP A 158 -8.52 -9.77 0.05
N PHE A 159 -8.75 -8.86 -0.90
CA PHE A 159 -8.12 -7.54 -0.86
C PHE A 159 -8.52 -6.73 0.39
N ALA A 160 -9.81 -6.73 0.76
CA ALA A 160 -10.25 -6.03 1.97
C ALA A 160 -9.60 -6.60 3.24
N GLU A 161 -9.42 -7.92 3.31
CA GLU A 161 -8.73 -8.59 4.42
C GLU A 161 -7.26 -8.16 4.49
N ALA A 162 -6.54 -8.14 3.36
CA ALA A 162 -5.17 -7.66 3.32
C ALA A 162 -5.01 -6.20 3.77
N VAL A 163 -5.91 -5.31 3.33
CA VAL A 163 -5.93 -3.91 3.78
C VAL A 163 -6.25 -3.81 5.27
N ASN A 164 -7.12 -4.67 5.81
CA ASN A 164 -7.41 -4.71 7.25
C ASN A 164 -6.18 -5.10 8.05
N ASP A 165 -5.48 -6.14 7.62
CA ASP A 165 -4.28 -6.61 8.31
C ASP A 165 -3.22 -5.53 8.32
N PHE A 166 -3.04 -4.79 7.21
CA PHE A 166 -2.17 -3.61 7.19
C PHE A 166 -2.63 -2.49 8.14
N LEU A 167 -3.91 -2.14 8.15
CA LEU A 167 -4.42 -1.11 9.05
C LEU A 167 -4.25 -1.50 10.53
N ILE A 168 -4.45 -2.78 10.86
CA ILE A 168 -4.35 -3.29 12.24
C ILE A 168 -2.89 -3.44 12.68
N GLU A 169 -2.07 -4.12 11.88
CA GLU A 169 -0.71 -4.51 12.26
C GLU A 169 0.31 -3.39 12.06
N ILE A 170 0.10 -2.53 11.06
CA ILE A 170 1.07 -1.50 10.65
C ILE A 170 0.62 -0.10 11.09
N CYS A 171 -0.68 0.18 11.07
CA CYS A 171 -1.21 1.51 11.36
C CYS A 171 -1.91 1.63 12.72
N ASP A 172 -1.84 0.58 13.56
CA ASP A 172 -2.44 0.51 14.89
C ASP A 172 -3.95 0.82 14.95
N VAL A 173 -4.69 0.56 13.86
CA VAL A 173 -6.15 0.73 13.84
C VAL A 173 -6.80 -0.43 14.61
N PRO A 174 -7.59 -0.18 15.66
CA PRO A 174 -8.22 -1.24 16.44
C PRO A 174 -9.15 -2.10 15.58
N LYS A 175 -9.00 -3.43 15.65
CA LYS A 175 -9.82 -4.41 14.90
C LYS A 175 -11.33 -4.17 15.02
N GLN A 176 -11.80 -3.69 16.17
CA GLN A 176 -13.22 -3.40 16.43
C GLN A 176 -13.78 -2.24 15.58
N ASP A 177 -12.92 -1.34 15.10
CA ASP A 177 -13.30 -0.15 14.33
C ASP A 177 -13.33 -0.42 12.83
N ILE A 178 -12.57 -1.41 12.36
CA ILE A 178 -12.42 -1.77 10.93
C ILE A 178 -13.76 -1.91 10.21
N LYS A 179 -14.72 -2.65 10.79
CA LYS A 179 -16.04 -2.85 10.17
C LYS A 179 -16.78 -1.52 9.97
N LYS A 180 -16.73 -0.62 10.96
CA LYS A 180 -17.37 0.70 10.87
C LYS A 180 -16.66 1.59 9.86
N LEU A 181 -15.33 1.49 9.79
CA LEU A 181 -14.50 2.26 8.88
C LEU A 181 -14.85 1.96 7.41
N TRP A 182 -14.92 0.68 7.04
CA TRP A 182 -15.36 0.30 5.68
C TRP A 182 -16.79 0.72 5.38
N GLN A 183 -17.72 0.59 6.33
CA GLN A 183 -19.11 1.04 6.15
C GLN A 183 -19.20 2.55 5.94
N TYR A 184 -18.33 3.32 6.57
CA TYR A 184 -18.27 4.76 6.41
C TYR A 184 -17.66 5.15 5.06
N ALA A 185 -16.52 4.55 4.71
CA ALA A 185 -15.80 4.85 3.48
C ALA A 185 -16.64 4.52 2.23
N ARG A 186 -17.35 3.38 2.22
CA ARG A 186 -18.27 2.99 1.13
C ARG A 186 -19.50 3.89 0.96
N LYS A 187 -19.82 4.74 1.93
CA LYS A 187 -20.92 5.71 1.80
C LYS A 187 -20.47 7.05 1.22
N ARG A 188 -19.16 7.26 1.11
CA ARG A 188 -18.54 8.55 0.77
C ARG A 188 -17.62 8.50 -0.45
N GLY A 189 -17.07 7.33 -0.78
CA GLY A 189 -16.59 7.02 -2.14
C GLY A 189 -17.78 6.88 -3.07
#